data_AF-A0AAD7ZJU4-F1
#
_entry.id   AF-A0AAD7ZJU4-F1
#
_cell.length_a   1.000
_cell.length_b   1.000
_cell.length_c   1.000
_cell.angle_alpha   90.00
_cell.angle_beta   90.00
_cell.angle_gamma   90.00
#
_symmetry.space_group_name_H-M   'P 1'
#
loop_
_entity.id
_entity.type
_entity.pdbx_description
1 polymer ?
#
loop_
_entity_poly.entity_id
_entity_poly.type
_entity_poly.pdbx_seq_one_letter_code
_entity_poly.pdbx_strand_id
1 'polypeptide(L)'
;IYKKLETIMHCPICFNMPEASIFLCKNGHPVCDNCYEQVRQNDCPVCKFPFYGTRNFLAEDIIQIIPFLCSDVQNNSVVPLQSSVENKTDSTLPIKEKIIPPRYCSGNFPCQLRSCLKELCAGRMLPHIRYHHSSMLNEVINSGRKYKEVWQLDYENDKSYETAIQISNMGLFFFLAKIDTRGYLRSVVLMLASDEVASDFSYKIKISDTSGCRTLSYKNKVLSCRENPVMDQSDDRCFEACCRDMSKICVNDNNFNCTLVIEILDSYFLLP
;
A
#
# COMPACT_ATOMS: atom_id res chain seq x y z
N ILE A 1 -10.73 14.12 -15.70
CA ILE A 1 -11.14 14.89 -14.50
C ILE A 1 -11.35 13.95 -13.32
N TYR A 2 -12.18 12.91 -13.46
CA TYR A 2 -12.45 11.88 -12.44
C TYR A 2 -11.22 11.31 -11.71
N LYS A 3 -10.22 10.76 -12.43
CA LYS A 3 -9.01 10.17 -11.81
C LYS A 3 -8.25 11.17 -10.91
N LYS A 4 -8.29 12.45 -11.28
CA LYS A 4 -7.66 13.53 -10.51
C LYS A 4 -8.47 13.86 -9.25
N LEU A 5 -9.81 13.84 -9.34
CA LEU A 5 -10.69 14.01 -8.18
C LEU A 5 -10.50 12.87 -7.18
N GLU A 6 -10.51 11.62 -7.66
CA GLU A 6 -10.29 10.43 -6.84
C GLU A 6 -8.97 10.55 -6.03
N THR A 7 -7.88 10.93 -6.69
CA THR A 7 -6.57 11.12 -6.06
C THR A 7 -6.56 12.19 -4.97
N ILE A 8 -7.33 13.28 -5.12
CA ILE A 8 -7.38 14.41 -4.17
C ILE A 8 -8.24 14.08 -2.94
N MET A 9 -9.20 13.18 -3.09
CA MET A 9 -10.12 12.80 -2.01
C MET A 9 -9.56 11.72 -1.09
N HIS A 10 -8.48 11.04 -1.49
CA HIS A 10 -7.79 10.10 -0.61
C HIS A 10 -7.26 10.81 0.63
N CYS A 11 -7.48 10.18 1.79
CA CYS A 11 -6.87 10.63 3.04
C CYS A 11 -5.35 10.67 2.86
N PRO A 12 -4.67 11.79 3.08
CA PRO A 12 -3.23 11.91 2.89
C PRO A 12 -2.46 11.15 3.97
N ILE A 13 -3.13 10.55 4.94
CA ILE A 13 -2.49 9.82 6.03
C ILE A 13 -2.44 8.33 5.72
N CYS A 14 -3.59 7.70 5.51
CA CYS A 14 -3.69 6.27 5.20
C CYS A 14 -3.76 5.97 3.70
N PHE A 15 -3.87 7.00 2.85
CA PHE A 15 -4.00 6.89 1.39
C PHE A 15 -5.18 6.06 0.91
N ASN A 16 -6.22 5.92 1.75
CA ASN A 16 -7.49 5.30 1.39
C ASN A 16 -8.55 6.36 1.14
N MET A 17 -9.54 6.01 0.33
CA MET A 17 -10.75 6.81 0.17
C MET A 17 -11.50 6.81 1.50
N PRO A 18 -11.79 7.99 2.10
CA PRO A 18 -12.64 8.05 3.28
C PRO A 18 -14.01 7.40 3.04
N GLU A 19 -14.54 6.67 4.01
CA GLU A 19 -15.84 5.97 3.86
C GLU A 19 -17.01 6.65 4.56
N ALA A 20 -16.72 7.60 5.45
CA ALA A 20 -17.70 8.30 6.27
C ALA A 20 -17.22 9.72 6.54
N SER A 21 -16.90 10.07 7.79
CA SER A 21 -16.50 11.42 8.16
C SER A 21 -15.18 11.85 7.51
N ILE A 22 -15.15 13.06 6.99
CA ILE A 22 -13.94 13.73 6.50
C ILE A 22 -13.70 14.98 7.33
N PHE A 23 -12.54 15.06 7.97
CA PHE A 23 -12.12 16.21 8.76
C PHE A 23 -11.08 17.03 8.04
N LEU A 24 -11.08 18.34 8.28
CA LEU A 24 -10.14 19.27 7.70
C LEU A 24 -9.19 19.82 8.76
N CYS A 25 -7.92 19.97 8.39
CA CYS A 25 -7.06 20.91 9.10
C CYS A 25 -7.45 22.36 8.78
N LYS A 26 -6.85 23.32 9.48
CA LYS A 26 -7.07 24.76 9.23
C LYS A 26 -6.88 25.17 7.77
N ASN A 27 -5.99 24.51 7.04
CA ASN A 27 -5.72 24.79 5.62
C ASN A 27 -6.52 23.92 4.64
N GLY A 28 -7.48 23.12 5.12
CA GLY A 28 -8.41 22.38 4.26
C GLY A 28 -7.91 21.04 3.73
N HIS A 29 -6.84 20.45 4.28
CA HIS A 29 -6.45 19.08 3.90
C HIS A 29 -7.41 18.06 4.52
N PRO A 30 -8.10 17.23 3.71
CA PRO A 30 -9.06 16.24 4.19
C PRO A 30 -8.35 15.06 4.84
N VAL A 31 -8.91 14.51 5.91
CA VAL A 31 -8.42 13.32 6.62
C VAL A 31 -9.64 12.47 6.99
N CYS A 32 -9.57 11.15 6.81
CA CYS A 32 -10.67 10.27 7.21
C CYS A 32 -10.83 10.21 8.74
N ASP A 33 -12.03 9.86 9.20
CA ASP A 33 -12.40 9.69 10.62
C ASP A 33 -11.33 8.96 11.47
N ASN A 34 -10.94 7.76 11.04
CA ASN A 34 -9.94 6.94 11.75
C ASN A 34 -8.59 7.65 11.92
N CYS A 35 -8.14 8.38 10.88
CA CYS A 35 -6.87 9.08 10.93
C CYS A 35 -6.99 10.39 11.71
N TYR A 36 -8.14 11.06 11.63
CA TYR A 36 -8.41 12.29 12.37
C TYR A 36 -8.33 12.06 13.88
N GLU A 37 -8.96 11.00 14.39
CA GLU A 37 -8.91 10.67 15.83
C GLU A 37 -7.47 10.52 16.36
N GLN A 38 -6.55 10.06 15.51
CA GLN A 38 -5.14 9.85 15.85
C GLN A 38 -4.30 11.13 15.76
N VAL A 39 -4.72 12.11 14.95
CA VAL A 39 -3.95 13.34 14.72
C VAL A 39 -4.65 14.62 15.18
N ARG A 40 -5.85 14.55 15.76
CA ARG A 40 -6.66 15.73 16.14
C ARG A 40 -5.97 16.65 17.15
N GLN A 41 -5.04 16.13 17.95
CA GLN A 41 -4.23 16.91 18.90
C GLN A 41 -2.88 17.35 18.32
N ASN A 42 -2.56 16.92 17.10
CA ASN A 42 -1.30 17.18 16.41
C ASN A 42 -1.52 18.13 15.22
N ASP A 43 -0.42 18.55 14.60
CA ASP A 43 -0.48 19.31 13.36
C ASP A 43 -0.74 18.40 12.15
N CYS A 44 -1.42 18.96 11.15
CA CYS A 44 -1.65 18.33 9.86
C CYS A 44 -0.35 17.78 9.26
N PRO A 45 -0.26 16.49 8.92
CA PRO A 45 0.98 15.91 8.40
C PRO A 45 1.37 16.51 7.05
N VAL A 46 0.40 17.09 6.32
CA VAL A 46 0.65 17.74 5.04
C VAL A 46 1.22 19.14 5.24
N CYS A 47 0.51 20.02 5.93
CA CYS A 47 0.83 21.46 5.97
C CYS A 47 1.30 22.00 7.33
N LYS A 48 1.34 21.14 8.36
CA LYS A 48 1.74 21.49 9.74
C LYS A 48 0.84 22.52 10.45
N PHE A 49 -0.41 22.65 10.01
CA PHE A 49 -1.42 23.45 10.71
C PHE A 49 -2.37 22.58 11.54
N PRO A 50 -2.93 23.10 12.64
CA PRO A 50 -3.75 22.31 13.55
C PRO A 50 -5.09 21.90 12.93
N PHE A 51 -5.72 20.92 13.55
CA PHE A 51 -7.12 20.57 13.31
C PHE A 51 -8.02 21.22 14.35
N TYR A 52 -9.24 21.59 13.95
CA TYR A 52 -10.27 22.13 14.84
C TYR A 52 -11.53 21.24 14.89
N GLY A 53 -11.46 20.04 14.33
CA GLY A 53 -12.62 19.15 14.20
C GLY A 53 -13.65 19.59 13.18
N THR A 54 -13.28 20.50 12.27
CA THR A 54 -14.14 20.88 11.15
C THR A 54 -14.36 19.68 10.24
N ARG A 55 -15.61 19.26 10.12
CA ARG A 55 -16.05 18.18 9.25
C ARG A 55 -16.48 18.73 7.89
N ASN A 56 -16.16 18.04 6.80
CA ASN A 56 -16.41 18.48 5.43
C ASN A 56 -17.49 17.63 4.76
N PHE A 57 -18.74 17.96 5.05
CA PHE A 57 -19.90 17.27 4.47
C PHE A 57 -19.93 17.28 2.93
N LEU A 58 -19.48 18.37 2.30
CA LEU A 58 -19.39 18.44 0.84
C LEU A 58 -18.42 17.37 0.31
N ALA A 59 -17.27 17.20 0.95
CA ALA A 59 -16.33 16.15 0.56
C ALA A 59 -16.93 14.75 0.77
N GLU A 60 -17.73 14.55 1.82
CA GLU A 60 -18.43 13.29 2.09
C GLU A 60 -19.45 12.97 0.98
N ASP A 61 -20.25 13.96 0.59
CA ASP A 61 -21.22 13.84 -0.50
C ASP A 61 -20.52 13.53 -1.84
N ILE A 62 -19.40 14.20 -2.12
CA ILE A 62 -18.62 13.97 -3.34
C ILE A 62 -18.12 12.52 -3.40
N ILE A 63 -17.61 11.97 -2.29
CA ILE A 63 -17.13 10.57 -2.27
C ILE A 63 -18.24 9.59 -2.61
N GLN A 64 -19.46 9.82 -2.13
CA GLN A 64 -20.60 8.94 -2.45
C GLN A 64 -20.93 8.96 -3.95
N ILE A 65 -20.67 10.07 -4.63
CA ILE A 65 -20.97 10.25 -6.05
C ILE A 65 -19.84 9.71 -6.95
N ILE A 66 -18.59 9.68 -6.47
CA ILE A 66 -17.40 9.22 -7.22
C ILE A 66 -17.62 7.86 -7.91
N PRO A 67 -18.13 6.80 -7.25
CA PRO A 67 -18.39 5.52 -7.92
C PRO A 67 -19.32 5.65 -9.12
N PHE A 68 -20.35 6.49 -9.04
CA PHE A 68 -21.34 6.69 -10.11
C PHE A 68 -20.77 7.48 -11.29
N LEU A 69 -19.89 8.45 -11.03
CA LEU A 69 -19.17 9.18 -12.09
C LEU A 69 -18.26 8.27 -12.94
N CYS A 70 -17.87 7.12 -12.39
CA CYS A 70 -17.07 6.12 -13.11
C CYS A 70 -17.95 5.22 -14.00
N SER A 71 -19.21 4.99 -13.60
CA SER A 71 -20.21 4.22 -14.35
C SER A 71 -20.86 5.03 -15.49
N ASP A 72 -20.97 6.34 -15.31
CA ASP A 72 -21.72 7.24 -16.21
C ASP A 72 -21.00 7.54 -17.54
N VAL A 73 -19.80 7.00 -17.74
CA VAL A 73 -19.17 6.98 -19.08
C VAL A 73 -19.84 5.95 -20.00
N GLN A 74 -20.70 5.05 -19.47
CA GLN A 74 -21.40 4.06 -20.29
C GLN A 74 -22.90 4.25 -20.45
N ASN A 75 -23.61 5.08 -19.69
CA ASN A 75 -25.04 5.28 -19.94
C ASN A 75 -25.52 6.69 -19.55
N ASN A 76 -25.80 7.52 -20.56
CA ASN A 76 -26.66 8.68 -20.44
C ASN A 76 -28.05 8.25 -19.97
N SER A 77 -28.44 8.55 -18.74
CA SER A 77 -29.82 8.83 -18.37
C SER A 77 -29.89 9.50 -17.00
N VAL A 78 -30.28 10.78 -17.03
CA VAL A 78 -30.68 11.59 -15.88
C VAL A 78 -31.83 10.91 -15.17
N VAL A 79 -31.75 10.74 -13.84
CA VAL A 79 -32.94 10.54 -13.01
C VAL A 79 -32.87 11.47 -11.79
N PRO A 80 -33.94 12.22 -11.44
CA PRO A 80 -33.89 13.22 -10.37
C PRO A 80 -34.01 12.59 -8.98
N LEU A 81 -33.33 13.20 -8.01
CA LEU A 81 -33.58 12.98 -6.59
C LEU A 81 -35.05 13.28 -6.25
N GLN A 82 -35.74 12.29 -5.71
CA GLN A 82 -36.88 12.53 -4.82
C GLN A 82 -36.76 11.70 -3.55
N SER A 83 -36.87 12.42 -2.45
CA SER A 83 -37.02 11.98 -1.08
C SER A 83 -38.34 11.23 -0.87
N SER A 84 -38.30 10.07 -0.23
CA SER A 84 -39.40 9.64 0.65
C SER A 84 -38.94 8.56 1.62
N VAL A 85 -39.33 8.83 2.86
CA VAL A 85 -39.39 7.97 4.04
C VAL A 85 -40.13 6.67 3.70
N GLU A 86 -39.60 5.50 4.07
CA GLU A 86 -40.28 4.55 4.98
C GLU A 86 -39.54 3.20 5.13
N ASN A 87 -39.49 2.79 6.42
CA ASN A 87 -39.60 1.44 6.96
C ASN A 87 -38.43 0.45 6.84
N LYS A 88 -37.68 0.42 7.95
CA LYS A 88 -36.92 -0.73 8.45
C LYS A 88 -37.83 -1.97 8.56
N THR A 89 -37.48 -3.04 7.85
CA THR A 89 -37.60 -4.40 8.39
C THR A 89 -36.46 -5.26 7.85
N ASP A 90 -35.67 -5.74 8.81
CA ASP A 90 -34.99 -7.03 8.85
C ASP A 90 -34.18 -7.46 7.62
N SER A 91 -32.87 -7.21 7.69
CA SER A 91 -31.89 -8.06 7.02
C SER A 91 -30.69 -8.23 7.92
N THR A 92 -30.57 -9.41 8.51
CA THR A 92 -29.30 -9.99 8.97
C THR A 92 -28.34 -10.04 7.78
N LEU A 93 -27.64 -8.94 7.52
CA LEU A 93 -26.48 -8.92 6.64
C LEU A 93 -25.33 -9.61 7.36
N PRO A 94 -24.55 -10.48 6.68
CA PRO A 94 -23.34 -11.03 7.26
C PRO A 94 -22.43 -9.87 7.65
N ILE A 95 -21.92 -9.88 8.89
CA ILE A 95 -20.90 -8.94 9.34
C ILE A 95 -19.69 -9.16 8.43
N LYS A 96 -19.58 -8.37 7.36
CA LYS A 96 -18.39 -8.31 6.53
C LYS A 96 -17.35 -7.67 7.44
N GLU A 97 -16.47 -8.49 8.02
CA GLU A 97 -15.39 -8.02 8.88
C GLU A 97 -14.68 -6.86 8.19
N LYS A 98 -14.93 -5.66 8.70
CA LYS A 98 -14.46 -4.43 8.08
C LYS A 98 -12.96 -4.37 8.34
N ILE A 99 -12.15 -4.56 7.30
CA ILE A 99 -10.69 -4.41 7.40
C ILE A 99 -10.43 -2.95 7.75
N ILE A 100 -10.07 -2.69 9.01
CA ILE A 100 -9.70 -1.36 9.47
C ILE A 100 -8.36 -1.01 8.81
N PRO A 101 -8.12 0.23 8.36
CA PRO A 101 -6.82 0.62 7.80
C PRO A 101 -5.72 0.66 8.87
N PRO A 102 -4.44 0.51 8.48
CA PRO A 102 -3.32 0.49 9.43
C PRO A 102 -3.29 1.74 10.28
N ARG A 103 -2.88 1.60 11.54
CA ARG A 103 -2.73 2.73 12.47
C ARG A 103 -1.72 3.73 11.92
N TYR A 104 -2.01 5.01 12.10
CA TYR A 104 -1.08 6.07 11.78
C TYR A 104 0.16 5.95 12.66
N CYS A 105 1.31 6.12 12.02
CA CYS A 105 2.61 6.08 12.67
C CYS A 105 3.23 7.47 12.61
N SER A 106 3.51 8.06 13.77
CA SER A 106 4.20 9.35 13.86
C SER A 106 5.68 9.21 13.48
N GLY A 107 6.29 10.33 13.06
CA GLY A 107 7.71 10.40 12.69
C GLY A 107 7.96 10.41 11.18
N ASN A 108 9.23 10.42 10.82
CA ASN A 108 9.68 10.40 9.43
C ASN A 108 10.07 8.99 9.00
N PHE A 109 10.04 8.76 7.69
CA PHE A 109 10.31 7.50 7.03
C PHE A 109 11.14 7.79 5.77
N PRO A 110 12.19 7.00 5.52
CA PRO A 110 13.00 7.15 4.32
C PRO A 110 12.25 6.64 3.09
N CYS A 111 12.45 7.29 1.96
CA CYS A 111 12.10 6.73 0.66
C CYS A 111 13.06 5.59 0.33
N GLN A 112 12.52 4.43 -0.02
CA GLN A 112 13.30 3.22 -0.31
C GLN A 112 13.55 3.01 -1.81
N LEU A 113 13.22 3.99 -2.65
CA LEU A 113 13.36 3.89 -4.11
C LEU A 113 14.63 4.59 -4.57
N ARG A 114 15.46 3.86 -5.31
CA ARG A 114 16.73 4.29 -5.89
C ARG A 114 17.63 4.91 -4.82
N SER A 115 18.55 5.77 -5.24
CA SER A 115 19.37 6.61 -4.36
C SER A 115 18.61 7.83 -3.80
N CYS A 116 17.30 7.73 -3.55
CA CYS A 116 16.52 8.85 -3.02
C CYS A 116 16.85 9.09 -1.55
N LEU A 117 17.23 10.31 -1.20
CA LEU A 117 17.62 10.69 0.17
C LEU A 117 16.49 11.36 0.96
N LYS A 118 15.26 11.31 0.47
CA LYS A 118 14.13 11.99 1.12
C LYS A 118 13.63 11.19 2.31
N GLU A 119 13.52 11.87 3.44
CA GLU A 119 12.87 11.38 4.64
C GLU A 119 11.65 12.25 4.93
N LEU A 120 10.48 11.62 5.03
CA LEU A 120 9.19 12.31 5.07
C LEU A 120 8.27 11.62 6.07
N CYS A 121 7.34 12.36 6.66
CA CYS A 121 6.25 11.71 7.39
C CYS A 121 5.41 10.83 6.45
N ALA A 122 4.83 9.75 6.97
CA ALA A 122 4.14 8.75 6.15
C ALA A 122 3.15 9.38 5.15
N GLY A 123 2.37 10.36 5.60
CA GLY A 123 1.38 11.03 4.76
C GLY A 123 1.91 11.90 3.60
N ARG A 124 3.22 12.13 3.54
CA ARG A 124 3.87 12.87 2.46
C ARG A 124 4.59 11.94 1.46
N MET A 125 4.72 10.66 1.78
CA MET A 125 5.50 9.74 0.97
C MET A 125 4.83 9.38 -0.35
N LEU A 126 3.55 8.99 -0.35
CA LEU A 126 2.87 8.63 -1.61
C LEU A 126 2.83 9.81 -2.61
N PRO A 127 2.51 11.07 -2.21
CA PRO A 127 2.64 12.21 -3.11
C PRO A 127 4.07 12.42 -3.64
N HIS A 128 5.08 12.23 -2.80
CA HIS A 128 6.48 12.30 -3.21
C HIS A 128 6.79 11.25 -4.28
N ILE A 129 6.40 9.99 -4.07
CA ILE A 129 6.62 8.89 -5.02
C ILE A 129 5.85 9.14 -6.33
N ARG A 130 4.58 9.56 -6.27
CA ARG A 130 3.79 9.91 -7.47
C ARG A 130 4.47 10.98 -8.33
N TYR A 131 5.18 11.92 -7.71
CA TYR A 131 5.82 13.02 -8.45
C TYR A 131 7.25 12.70 -8.90
N HIS A 132 8.06 12.06 -8.05
CA HIS A 132 9.48 11.85 -8.29
C HIS A 132 9.84 10.44 -8.77
N HIS A 133 8.94 9.47 -8.57
CA HIS A 133 9.16 8.04 -8.82
C HIS A 133 7.94 7.36 -9.48
N SER A 134 7.20 8.11 -10.30
CA SER A 134 5.92 7.65 -10.89
C SER A 134 6.04 6.33 -11.68
N SER A 135 7.18 6.10 -12.33
CA SER A 135 7.45 4.87 -13.09
C SER A 135 7.65 3.63 -12.23
N MET A 136 7.75 3.78 -10.92
CA MET A 136 8.01 2.71 -9.95
C MET A 136 6.87 2.55 -8.94
N LEU A 137 5.72 3.19 -9.21
CA LEU A 137 4.56 3.15 -8.33
C LEU A 137 3.44 2.33 -8.97
N ASN A 138 3.04 1.27 -8.28
CA ASN A 138 1.87 0.47 -8.60
C ASN A 138 0.76 0.78 -7.58
N GLU A 139 -0.31 1.42 -8.03
CA GLU A 139 -1.50 1.68 -7.20
C GLU A 139 -2.58 0.66 -7.50
N VAL A 140 -3.00 -0.11 -6.50
CA VAL A 140 -3.92 -1.24 -6.67
C VAL A 140 -5.09 -1.14 -5.69
N ILE A 141 -6.29 -1.28 -6.23
CA ILE A 141 -7.51 -1.42 -5.44
C ILE A 141 -7.61 -2.88 -4.99
N ASN A 142 -7.49 -3.12 -3.68
CA ASN A 142 -7.67 -4.43 -3.08
C ASN A 142 -8.70 -4.36 -1.95
N SER A 143 -9.72 -5.20 -2.04
CA SER A 143 -10.77 -5.32 -1.01
C SER A 143 -10.61 -6.57 -0.15
N GLY A 144 -9.57 -7.38 -0.41
CA GLY A 144 -9.29 -8.62 0.32
C GLY A 144 -8.18 -8.46 1.35
N ARG A 145 -7.98 -9.53 2.15
CA ARG A 145 -6.89 -9.64 3.13
C ARG A 145 -5.55 -10.06 2.52
N LYS A 146 -5.52 -10.27 1.22
CA LYS A 146 -4.39 -10.84 0.48
C LYS A 146 -4.19 -10.09 -0.81
N TYR A 147 -2.95 -9.75 -1.10
CA TYR A 147 -2.48 -9.16 -2.33
C TYR A 147 -1.49 -10.12 -2.99
N LYS A 148 -1.49 -10.19 -4.33
CA LYS A 148 -0.56 -11.01 -5.09
C LYS A 148 -0.13 -10.28 -6.36
N GLU A 149 1.16 -10.24 -6.61
CA GLU A 149 1.76 -9.74 -7.85
C GLU A 149 2.78 -10.75 -8.38
N VAL A 150 2.95 -10.81 -9.70
CA VAL A 150 3.91 -11.69 -10.36
C VAL A 150 4.66 -10.86 -11.40
N TRP A 151 5.99 -10.89 -11.31
CA TRP A 151 6.88 -10.28 -12.29
C TRP A 151 7.74 -11.35 -12.96
N GLN A 152 8.04 -11.14 -14.24
CA GLN A 152 9.10 -11.85 -14.91
C GLN A 152 10.33 -10.94 -14.90
N LEU A 153 11.37 -11.34 -14.18
CA LEU A 153 12.59 -10.55 -13.97
C LEU A 153 13.76 -11.22 -14.67
N ASP A 154 14.70 -10.42 -15.20
CA ASP A 154 15.95 -10.93 -15.76
C ASP A 154 16.94 -11.33 -14.64
N TYR A 155 17.78 -12.31 -14.92
CA TYR A 155 18.87 -12.71 -14.06
C TYR A 155 20.19 -12.16 -14.60
N GLU A 156 20.55 -10.96 -14.17
CA GLU A 156 21.80 -10.29 -14.54
C GLU A 156 22.54 -9.84 -13.29
N ASN A 157 23.87 -9.96 -13.30
CA ASN A 157 24.71 -9.56 -12.17
C ASN A 157 24.62 -8.04 -11.94
N ASP A 158 24.62 -7.65 -10.66
CA ASP A 158 24.52 -6.25 -10.20
C ASP A 158 23.23 -5.52 -10.64
N LYS A 159 22.16 -6.28 -10.86
CA LYS A 159 20.85 -5.73 -11.24
C LYS A 159 19.94 -5.58 -10.02
N SER A 160 19.29 -4.42 -9.91
CA SER A 160 18.35 -4.11 -8.81
C SER A 160 16.94 -3.86 -9.34
N TYR A 161 15.96 -4.30 -8.56
CA TYR A 161 14.54 -4.16 -8.82
C TYR A 161 13.88 -3.53 -7.61
N GLU A 162 13.15 -2.44 -7.84
CA GLU A 162 12.56 -1.64 -6.79
C GLU A 162 11.19 -1.18 -7.28
N THR A 163 10.16 -1.38 -6.45
CA THR A 163 8.82 -0.88 -6.72
C THR A 163 8.12 -0.49 -5.44
N ALA A 164 7.35 0.60 -5.49
CA ALA A 164 6.42 1.00 -4.47
C ALA A 164 5.03 0.50 -4.86
N ILE A 165 4.34 -0.15 -3.92
CA ILE A 165 3.04 -0.76 -4.14
C ILE A 165 2.07 -0.16 -3.14
N GLN A 166 1.19 0.72 -3.61
CA GLN A 166 0.10 1.26 -2.80
C GLN A 166 -1.10 0.34 -2.95
N ILE A 167 -1.46 -0.37 -1.87
CA ILE A 167 -2.58 -1.30 -1.85
C ILE A 167 -3.69 -0.70 -0.98
N SER A 168 -4.87 -0.47 -1.57
CA SER A 168 -6.03 0.02 -0.80
C SER A 168 -6.28 -0.88 0.42
N ASN A 169 -6.57 -0.26 1.56
CA ASN A 169 -6.82 -0.90 2.86
C ASN A 169 -5.62 -1.60 3.53
N MET A 170 -4.49 -1.77 2.83
CA MET A 170 -3.28 -2.37 3.41
C MET A 170 -2.14 -1.36 3.59
N GLY A 171 -2.06 -0.32 2.75
CA GLY A 171 -1.06 0.74 2.86
C GLY A 171 0.01 0.69 1.76
N LEU A 172 1.11 1.41 1.99
CA LEU A 172 2.23 1.54 1.05
C LEU A 172 3.36 0.57 1.40
N PHE A 173 3.74 -0.25 0.44
CA PHE A 173 4.84 -1.21 0.55
C PHE A 173 5.95 -0.90 -0.44
N PHE A 174 7.17 -1.31 -0.11
CA PHE A 174 8.32 -1.30 -1.01
C PHE A 174 8.78 -2.74 -1.20
N PHE A 175 8.83 -3.18 -2.46
CA PHE A 175 9.52 -4.41 -2.82
C PHE A 175 10.90 -4.04 -3.36
N LEU A 176 11.94 -4.58 -2.72
CA LEU A 176 13.33 -4.37 -3.10
C LEU A 176 13.95 -5.74 -3.38
N ALA A 177 14.61 -5.89 -4.52
CA ALA A 177 15.38 -7.06 -4.85
C ALA A 177 16.68 -6.67 -5.54
N LYS A 178 17.77 -7.41 -5.27
CA LYS A 178 19.08 -7.18 -5.86
C LYS A 178 19.74 -8.51 -6.19
N ILE A 179 20.31 -8.58 -7.38
CA ILE A 179 21.24 -9.63 -7.79
C ILE A 179 22.63 -9.05 -7.64
N ASP A 180 23.44 -9.57 -6.71
CA ASP A 180 24.79 -9.06 -6.52
C ASP A 180 25.76 -9.54 -7.61
N THR A 181 27.00 -9.05 -7.58
CA THR A 181 28.05 -9.42 -8.54
C THR A 181 28.45 -10.90 -8.48
N ARG A 182 28.06 -11.61 -7.41
CA ARG A 182 28.29 -13.05 -7.22
C ARG A 182 27.09 -13.88 -7.67
N GLY A 183 26.01 -13.24 -8.14
CA GLY A 183 24.77 -13.88 -8.58
C GLY A 183 23.83 -14.29 -7.44
N TYR A 184 24.01 -13.78 -6.22
CA TYR A 184 23.02 -13.99 -5.16
C TYR A 184 21.83 -13.07 -5.41
N LEU A 185 20.63 -13.65 -5.41
CA LEU A 185 19.39 -12.89 -5.40
C LEU A 185 18.96 -12.68 -3.95
N ARG A 186 18.83 -11.43 -3.53
CA ARG A 186 18.20 -11.06 -2.26
C ARG A 186 16.96 -10.23 -2.49
N SER A 187 15.92 -10.43 -1.69
CA SER A 187 14.72 -9.60 -1.75
C SER A 187 14.04 -9.42 -0.39
N VAL A 188 13.39 -8.27 -0.22
CA VAL A 188 12.70 -7.87 1.00
C VAL A 188 11.48 -7.02 0.67
N VAL A 189 10.50 -7.06 1.57
CA VAL A 189 9.32 -6.21 1.52
C VAL A 189 9.29 -5.35 2.77
N LEU A 190 9.22 -4.04 2.57
CA LEU A 190 9.15 -3.04 3.64
C LEU A 190 7.79 -2.33 3.59
N MET A 191 7.30 -1.86 4.72
CA MET A 191 6.08 -1.07 4.82
C MET A 191 6.37 0.36 5.29
N LEU A 192 5.65 1.33 4.74
CA LEU A 192 5.63 2.69 5.25
C LEU A 192 4.78 2.81 6.52
N ALA A 193 5.22 2.17 7.59
CA ALA A 193 4.58 2.18 8.90
C ALA A 193 5.61 1.89 10.00
N SER A 194 5.23 1.97 11.28
CA SER A 194 6.07 1.49 12.39
C SER A 194 6.24 -0.02 12.34
N ASP A 195 7.21 -0.54 13.10
CA ASP A 195 7.45 -1.99 13.20
C ASP A 195 6.22 -2.72 13.75
N GLU A 196 5.53 -2.12 14.73
CA GLU A 196 4.29 -2.64 15.31
C GLU A 196 3.24 -2.90 14.23
N VAL A 197 2.96 -1.88 13.40
CA VAL A 197 1.96 -1.95 12.34
C VAL A 197 2.42 -2.84 11.19
N ALA A 198 3.69 -2.78 10.80
CA ALA A 198 4.25 -3.64 9.75
C ALA A 198 4.19 -5.12 10.15
N SER A 199 4.35 -5.43 11.43
CA SER A 199 4.36 -6.79 11.97
C SER A 199 3.00 -7.50 11.92
N ASP A 200 1.92 -6.76 11.65
CA ASP A 200 0.57 -7.29 11.36
C ASP A 200 0.41 -7.77 9.92
N PHE A 201 1.43 -7.59 9.09
CA PHE A 201 1.48 -8.09 7.73
C PHE A 201 2.55 -9.18 7.62
N SER A 202 2.29 -10.16 6.77
CA SER A 202 3.31 -11.10 6.32
C SER A 202 3.45 -11.03 4.81
N TYR A 203 4.66 -11.32 4.33
CA TYR A 203 4.91 -11.46 2.91
C TYR A 203 5.49 -12.83 2.60
N LYS A 204 5.21 -13.31 1.39
CA LYS A 204 5.80 -14.51 0.81
C LYS A 204 6.39 -14.18 -0.55
N ILE A 205 7.67 -14.45 -0.73
CA ILE A 205 8.34 -14.44 -2.02
C ILE A 205 8.41 -15.88 -2.53
N LYS A 206 8.05 -16.07 -3.80
CA LYS A 206 8.24 -17.32 -4.51
C LYS A 206 8.97 -17.03 -5.81
N ILE A 207 10.15 -17.61 -5.97
CA ILE A 207 10.91 -17.59 -7.22
C ILE A 207 10.64 -18.90 -7.93
N SER A 208 10.37 -18.86 -9.23
CA SER A 208 10.28 -20.06 -10.06
C SER A 208 10.85 -19.87 -11.44
N ASP A 209 11.15 -20.98 -12.11
CA ASP A 209 11.46 -20.98 -13.53
C ASP A 209 10.23 -20.54 -14.36
N THR A 210 10.44 -20.37 -15.67
CA THR A 210 9.39 -19.95 -16.60
C THR A 210 8.26 -20.99 -16.73
N SER A 211 8.57 -22.27 -16.49
CA SER A 211 7.59 -23.37 -16.48
C SER A 211 6.88 -23.57 -15.12
N GLY A 212 7.41 -23.00 -14.03
CA GLY A 212 6.91 -23.18 -12.67
C GLY A 212 7.29 -24.52 -12.00
N CYS A 213 8.11 -25.35 -12.64
CA CYS A 213 8.53 -26.65 -12.13
C CYS A 213 9.54 -26.55 -10.97
N ARG A 214 10.50 -25.63 -11.07
CA ARG A 214 11.48 -25.38 -10.01
C ARG A 214 11.04 -24.16 -9.24
N THR A 215 11.06 -24.26 -7.92
CA THR A 215 10.67 -23.12 -7.09
C THR A 215 11.41 -23.05 -5.78
N LEU A 216 11.68 -21.82 -5.36
CA LEU A 216 12.10 -21.45 -4.02
C LEU A 216 11.02 -20.58 -3.42
N SER A 217 10.80 -20.69 -2.12
CA SER A 217 9.85 -19.83 -1.45
C SER A 217 10.32 -19.47 -0.04
N TYR A 218 9.99 -18.27 0.37
CA TYR A 218 10.30 -17.73 1.67
C TYR A 218 9.13 -16.91 2.18
N LYS A 219 8.86 -16.98 3.49
CA LYS A 219 7.79 -16.24 4.14
C LYS A 219 8.33 -15.63 5.43
N ASN A 220 8.05 -14.35 5.64
CA ASN A 220 8.35 -13.66 6.90
C ASN A 220 7.31 -12.56 7.17
N LYS A 221 7.40 -11.89 8.32
CA LYS A 221 6.67 -10.67 8.62
C LYS A 221 7.23 -9.51 7.80
N VAL A 222 6.38 -8.53 7.49
CA VAL A 222 6.82 -7.30 6.84
C VAL A 222 7.53 -6.42 7.86
N LEU A 223 8.62 -5.79 7.45
CA LEU A 223 9.39 -4.86 8.29
C LEU A 223 8.96 -3.41 8.03
N SER A 224 9.20 -2.51 8.97
CA SER A 224 9.14 -1.08 8.67
C SER A 224 10.22 -0.70 7.67
N CYS A 225 9.95 0.27 6.81
CA CYS A 225 10.98 0.94 6.01
C CYS A 225 11.94 1.81 6.84
N ARG A 226 11.75 1.93 8.17
CA ARG A 226 12.79 2.44 9.08
C ARG A 226 13.90 1.43 9.28
N GLU A 227 13.57 0.14 9.19
CA GLU A 227 14.59 -0.89 9.09
C GLU A 227 15.22 -0.82 7.71
N ASN A 228 16.55 -0.87 7.67
CA ASN A 228 17.32 -0.99 6.44
C ASN A 228 18.06 -2.33 6.47
N PRO A 229 17.37 -3.44 6.13
CA PRO A 229 18.04 -4.72 6.00
C PRO A 229 19.10 -4.59 4.90
N VAL A 230 20.36 -4.85 5.26
CA VAL A 230 21.49 -4.65 4.37
C VAL A 230 21.44 -5.71 3.28
N MET A 231 20.96 -5.33 2.09
CA MET A 231 20.84 -6.23 0.93
C MET A 231 22.20 -6.70 0.36
N ASP A 232 23.30 -6.18 0.90
CA ASP A 232 24.67 -6.58 0.56
C ASP A 232 25.23 -7.67 1.49
N GLN A 233 24.49 -8.07 2.53
CA GLN A 233 24.90 -9.11 3.49
C GLN A 233 23.79 -10.14 3.71
N SER A 234 24.17 -11.31 4.21
CA SER A 234 23.21 -12.33 4.61
C SER A 234 22.45 -11.84 5.84
N ASP A 235 21.12 -11.80 5.73
CA ASP A 235 20.21 -11.38 6.79
C ASP A 235 19.01 -12.33 6.78
N ASP A 236 18.77 -13.03 7.88
CA ASP A 236 17.67 -14.01 8.01
C ASP A 236 16.27 -13.37 7.89
N ARG A 237 16.19 -12.04 7.84
CA ARG A 237 14.95 -11.29 7.62
C ARG A 237 14.64 -11.07 6.14
N CYS A 238 15.56 -11.33 5.23
CA CYS A 238 15.34 -11.22 3.79
C CYS A 238 15.28 -12.60 3.10
N PHE A 239 14.67 -12.64 1.91
CA PHE A 239 14.82 -13.80 1.05
C PHE A 239 16.23 -13.79 0.45
N GLU A 240 16.91 -14.93 0.49
CA GLU A 240 18.19 -15.13 -0.18
C GLU A 240 18.14 -16.42 -1.02
N ALA A 241 18.60 -16.34 -2.26
CA ALA A 241 18.88 -17.49 -3.12
C ALA A 241 20.30 -17.39 -3.65
N CYS A 242 21.09 -18.44 -3.43
CA CYS A 242 22.47 -18.46 -3.89
C CYS A 242 22.54 -18.62 -5.41
N CYS A 243 23.69 -18.25 -6.00
CA CYS A 243 23.89 -18.32 -7.45
C CYS A 243 23.64 -19.73 -8.02
N ARG A 244 23.93 -20.80 -7.27
CA ARG A 244 23.67 -22.19 -7.73
C ARG A 244 22.18 -22.48 -7.89
N ASP A 245 21.36 -21.95 -6.99
CA ASP A 245 19.91 -22.14 -7.06
C ASP A 245 19.32 -21.28 -8.18
N MET A 246 19.79 -20.03 -8.31
CA MET A 246 19.38 -19.14 -9.38
C MET A 246 19.76 -19.68 -10.77
N SER A 247 20.97 -20.22 -10.93
CA SER A 247 21.39 -20.88 -12.18
C SER A 247 20.54 -22.12 -12.51
N LYS A 248 19.98 -22.82 -11.52
CA LYS A 248 19.04 -23.93 -11.76
C LYS A 248 17.64 -23.43 -12.12
N ILE A 249 17.26 -22.23 -11.70
CA ILE A 249 15.96 -21.63 -12.04
C ILE A 249 16.00 -21.03 -13.45
N CYS A 250 17.07 -20.34 -13.81
CA CYS A 250 17.20 -19.59 -15.06
C CYS A 250 17.89 -20.41 -16.18
N VAL A 251 17.72 -21.74 -16.21
CA VAL A 251 18.47 -22.62 -17.13
C VAL A 251 18.15 -22.37 -18.60
N ASN A 252 16.88 -22.10 -18.90
CA ASN A 252 16.38 -22.05 -20.28
C ASN A 252 16.27 -20.63 -20.82
N ASP A 253 15.84 -19.71 -19.95
CA ASP A 253 15.72 -18.29 -20.21
C ASP A 253 16.49 -17.60 -19.10
N ASN A 254 17.24 -16.54 -19.40
CA ASN A 254 17.98 -15.78 -18.39
C ASN A 254 17.04 -14.93 -17.52
N ASN A 255 15.87 -15.47 -17.20
CA ASN A 255 14.71 -14.84 -16.60
C ASN A 255 14.08 -15.82 -15.60
N PHE A 256 13.41 -15.26 -14.60
CA PHE A 256 12.67 -16.02 -13.60
C PHE A 256 11.36 -15.31 -13.24
N ASN A 257 10.41 -16.08 -12.75
CA ASN A 257 9.17 -15.55 -12.21
C ASN A 257 9.35 -15.25 -10.72
N CYS A 258 9.12 -14.00 -10.32
CA CYS A 258 9.05 -13.58 -8.94
C CYS A 258 7.60 -13.30 -8.56
N THR A 259 7.04 -14.12 -7.67
CA THR A 259 5.70 -13.92 -7.11
C THR A 259 5.82 -13.32 -5.72
N LEU A 260 5.24 -12.14 -5.52
CA LEU A 260 5.02 -11.53 -4.22
C LEU A 260 3.58 -11.80 -3.76
N VAL A 261 3.44 -12.18 -2.50
CA VAL A 261 2.15 -12.25 -1.80
C VAL A 261 2.28 -11.46 -0.51
N ILE A 262 1.34 -10.56 -0.23
CA ILE A 262 1.22 -9.85 1.06
C ILE A 262 -0.12 -10.23 1.69
N GLU A 263 -0.13 -10.57 2.97
CA GLU A 263 -1.30 -11.04 3.72
C GLU A 263 -1.42 -10.29 5.06
N ILE A 264 -2.65 -9.88 5.41
CA ILE A 264 -2.99 -9.34 6.74
C ILE A 264 -3.11 -10.50 7.73
N LEU A 265 -2.32 -10.48 8.80
CA LEU A 265 -2.34 -11.48 9.86
C LEU A 265 -3.55 -11.30 10.79
N ASP A 266 -4.02 -12.39 11.39
CA ASP A 266 -5.19 -12.36 12.28
C ASP A 266 -4.97 -11.54 13.57
N SER A 267 -3.72 -11.31 13.98
CA SER A 267 -3.37 -10.42 15.10
C SER A 267 -3.88 -8.99 14.93
N TYR A 268 -4.03 -8.56 13.68
CA TYR A 268 -4.49 -7.23 13.30
C TYR A 268 -5.90 -6.90 13.81
N PHE A 269 -6.75 -7.91 13.99
CA PHE A 269 -8.15 -7.76 14.41
C PHE A 269 -8.37 -7.93 15.92
N LEU A 270 -7.30 -8.24 16.68
CA LEU A 270 -7.38 -8.54 18.12
C LEU A 270 -7.06 -7.33 19.01
N LEU A 271 -6.79 -6.16 18.44
CA LEU A 271 -6.57 -4.95 19.22
C LEU A 271 -7.90 -4.19 19.40
N PRO A 272 -8.30 -3.91 20.66
CA PRO A 272 -9.57 -3.27 20.99
C PRO A 272 -9.68 -1.83 20.46
#